data_AF-A0AA96IU67-F1
#
_entry.id   AF-A0AA96IU67-F1
#
_cell.length_a   1.000
_cell.length_b   1.000
_cell.length_c   1.000
_cell.angle_alpha   90.00
_cell.angle_beta   90.00
_cell.angle_gamma   90.00
#
_symmetry.space_group_name_H-M   'P 1'
#
loop_
_entity.id
_entity.type
_entity.pdbx_description
1 polymer ?
#
loop_
_entity_poly.entity_id
_entity_poly.type
_entity_poly.pdbx_seq_one_letter_code
_entity_poly.pdbx_strand_id
1 'polypeptide(L)'
;MHARISIFALGIVLLAVVGLYPTLQFPSSAQVSTFIGPRVWPLTLLIILSVLGIALLALTWRDRARARARARANVDIEEKRPSDNSGAFSIGRTRHWWFIAAAVGYTLLMQVAGFLIASVVFTLAGTLLLGARSWITIAITLVVAVVLMQGVFVSLLGIPMP
;
A
#
# COMPACT_ATOMS: atom_id res chain seq x y z
N MET A 1 1.54 -1.19 -22.70
CA MET A 1 1.47 -1.38 -21.22
C MET A 1 2.79 -1.15 -20.50
N HIS A 2 3.95 -1.59 -21.01
CA HIS A 2 5.25 -1.49 -20.30
C HIS A 2 5.66 -0.07 -19.88
N ALA A 3 5.30 1.00 -20.61
CA ALA A 3 5.62 2.36 -20.21
C ALA A 3 4.92 2.78 -18.91
N ARG A 4 3.64 2.40 -18.74
CA ARG A 4 2.85 2.70 -17.52
C ARG A 4 3.40 1.98 -16.30
N ILE A 5 3.83 0.73 -16.47
CA ILE A 5 4.42 -0.09 -15.40
C ILE A 5 5.78 0.47 -14.97
N SER A 6 6.62 0.90 -15.93
CA SER A 6 7.91 1.53 -15.61
C SER A 6 7.74 2.87 -14.89
N ILE A 7 6.77 3.70 -15.30
CA ILE A 7 6.46 4.98 -14.61
C ILE A 7 5.97 4.72 -13.19
N PHE A 8 5.09 3.73 -13.00
CA PHE A 8 4.61 3.34 -11.68
C PHE A 8 5.74 2.82 -10.78
N ALA A 9 6.59 1.92 -11.30
CA ALA A 9 7.72 1.38 -10.54
C ALA A 9 8.75 2.47 -10.21
N LEU A 10 9.00 3.42 -11.13
CA LEU A 10 9.84 4.58 -10.86
C LEU A 10 9.23 5.47 -9.78
N GLY A 11 7.92 5.69 -9.79
CA GLY A 11 7.20 6.43 -8.75
C GLY A 11 7.33 5.78 -7.37
N ILE A 12 7.23 4.45 -7.29
CA ILE A 12 7.44 3.70 -6.04
C ILE A 12 8.87 3.87 -5.53
N VAL A 13 9.87 3.70 -6.39
CA VAL A 13 11.28 3.86 -6.01
C VAL A 13 11.56 5.29 -5.57
N LEU A 14 11.04 6.29 -6.28
CA LEU A 14 11.18 7.69 -5.91
C LEU A 14 10.54 7.98 -4.55
N LEU A 15 9.31 7.50 -4.32
CA LEU A 15 8.64 7.62 -3.02
C LEU A 15 9.46 7.00 -1.90
N ALA A 16 10.04 5.81 -2.14
CA ALA A 16 10.84 5.11 -1.15
C ALA A 16 12.15 5.87 -0.82
N VAL A 17 12.81 6.44 -1.83
CA VAL A 17 14.04 7.23 -1.65
C VAL A 17 13.74 8.55 -0.94
N VAL A 18 12.69 9.27 -1.34
CA VAL A 18 12.31 10.55 -0.72
C VAL A 18 11.85 10.33 0.72
N GLY A 19 11.10 9.25 0.99
CA GLY A 19 10.64 8.89 2.34
C GLY A 19 11.75 8.46 3.29
N LEU A 20 12.91 8.05 2.78
CA LEU A 20 14.04 7.58 3.58
C LEU A 20 14.61 8.69 4.47
N TYR A 21 14.71 9.92 3.94
CA TYR A 21 15.22 11.07 4.69
C TYR A 21 14.42 11.38 5.96
N PRO A 22 13.08 11.64 5.91
CA PRO A 22 12.31 11.89 7.12
C PRO A 22 12.24 10.66 8.04
N THR A 23 12.24 9.44 7.48
CA THR A 23 12.22 8.23 8.31
C THR A 23 13.47 8.09 9.17
N LEU A 24 14.65 8.44 8.66
CA LEU A 24 15.89 8.39 9.43
C LEU A 24 15.94 9.41 10.57
N GLN A 25 15.11 10.46 10.53
CA GLN A 25 15.02 11.46 11.59
C GLN A 25 14.23 10.98 12.82
N PHE A 26 13.39 9.94 12.70
CA PHE A 26 12.68 9.40 13.86
C PHE A 26 13.65 8.76 14.86
N PRO A 27 13.44 8.89 16.17
CA PRO A 27 14.30 8.27 17.17
C PRO A 27 14.30 6.73 17.03
N SER A 28 15.46 6.11 17.26
CA SER A 28 15.60 4.66 17.19
C SER A 28 15.03 3.99 18.45
N SER A 29 14.76 2.68 18.39
CA SER A 29 14.31 1.89 19.56
C SER A 29 15.33 1.87 20.71
N ALA A 30 16.60 2.20 20.45
CA ALA A 30 17.61 2.36 21.50
C ALA A 30 17.43 3.66 22.30
N GLN A 31 16.64 4.61 21.81
CA GLN A 31 16.45 5.94 22.38
C GLN A 31 15.08 6.11 23.06
N VAL A 32 14.22 5.08 23.02
CA VAL A 32 12.87 5.10 23.61
C VAL A 32 12.61 3.80 24.37
N SER A 33 11.84 3.87 25.47
CA SER A 33 11.52 2.71 26.31
C SER A 33 10.53 1.71 25.68
N THR A 34 10.17 1.90 24.42
CA THR A 34 9.25 1.03 23.67
C THR A 34 10.02 -0.02 22.87
N PHE A 35 9.59 -1.29 22.95
CA PHE A 35 10.24 -2.42 22.27
C PHE A 35 10.34 -2.26 20.74
N ILE A 36 9.39 -1.56 20.12
CA ILE A 36 9.39 -1.20 18.69
C ILE A 36 9.45 0.33 18.59
N GLY A 37 10.58 0.85 18.11
CA GLY A 37 10.79 2.28 17.96
C GLY A 37 10.02 2.88 16.77
N PRO A 38 9.69 4.18 16.81
CA PRO A 38 8.88 4.85 15.78
C PRO A 38 9.53 4.85 14.39
N ARG A 39 10.85 4.63 14.33
CA ARG A 39 11.62 4.47 13.08
C ARG A 39 11.38 3.11 12.39
N VAL A 40 11.11 2.05 13.14
CA VAL A 40 11.16 0.67 12.61
C VAL A 40 10.10 0.46 11.52
N TRP A 41 8.85 0.84 11.80
CA TRP A 41 7.74 0.57 10.89
C TRP A 41 7.82 1.33 9.55
N PRO A 42 8.06 2.66 9.52
CA PRO A 42 8.24 3.37 8.25
C PRO A 42 9.42 2.82 7.45
N LEU A 43 10.52 2.46 8.13
CA LEU A 43 11.72 1.94 7.48
C LEU A 43 11.46 0.57 6.83
N THR A 44 10.77 -0.34 7.52
CA THR A 44 10.38 -1.64 6.96
C THR A 44 9.51 -1.48 5.71
N LEU A 45 8.52 -0.56 5.73
CA LEU A 45 7.71 -0.27 4.55
C LEU A 45 8.53 0.27 3.38
N LEU A 46 9.47 1.19 3.63
CA LEU A 46 10.34 1.73 2.59
C LEU A 46 11.27 0.67 1.99
N ILE A 47 11.78 -0.26 2.81
CA ILE A 47 12.57 -1.41 2.31
C ILE A 47 11.71 -2.27 1.38
N ILE A 48 10.52 -2.68 1.81
CA ILE A 48 9.63 -3.52 1.01
C ILE A 48 9.27 -2.83 -0.30
N LEU A 49 8.90 -1.55 -0.25
CA LEU A 49 8.58 -0.75 -1.44
C LEU A 49 9.78 -0.63 -2.39
N SER A 50 10.98 -0.41 -1.85
CA SER A 50 12.21 -0.34 -2.64
C SER A 50 12.51 -1.66 -3.34
N VAL A 51 12.47 -2.77 -2.60
CA VAL A 51 12.72 -4.11 -3.15
C VAL A 51 11.70 -4.43 -4.24
N LEU A 52 10.42 -4.19 -3.99
CA LEU A 52 9.36 -4.48 -4.95
C LEU A 52 9.46 -3.58 -6.19
N GLY A 53 9.72 -2.28 -6.03
CA GLY A 53 9.89 -1.32 -7.12
C GLY A 53 11.09 -1.67 -8.01
N ILE A 54 12.24 -2.00 -7.39
CA ILE A 54 13.45 -2.44 -8.11
C ILE A 54 13.19 -3.77 -8.84
N ALA A 55 12.55 -4.74 -8.19
CA ALA A 55 12.21 -6.01 -8.82
C ALA A 55 11.29 -5.82 -10.04
N LEU A 56 10.27 -4.96 -9.94
CA LEU A 56 9.41 -4.61 -11.07
C LEU A 56 10.17 -3.96 -12.23
N LEU A 57 11.10 -3.04 -11.93
CA LEU A 57 11.97 -2.43 -12.94
C LEU A 57 12.86 -3.48 -13.61
N ALA A 58 13.48 -4.37 -12.83
CA ALA A 58 14.34 -5.44 -13.34
C ALA A 58 13.56 -6.42 -14.24
N LEU A 59 12.36 -6.83 -13.83
CA LEU A 59 11.49 -7.72 -14.62
C LEU A 59 11.06 -7.03 -15.92
N THR A 60 10.59 -5.78 -15.85
CA THR A 60 10.19 -5.04 -17.06
C THR A 60 11.34 -4.79 -18.01
N TRP A 61 12.56 -4.56 -17.50
CA TRP A 61 13.74 -4.41 -18.35
C TRP A 61 14.14 -5.74 -19.00
N ARG A 62 14.13 -6.84 -18.25
CA ARG A 62 14.43 -8.18 -18.76
C ARG A 62 13.44 -8.60 -19.85
N ASP A 63 12.16 -8.32 -19.66
CA ASP A 63 11.13 -8.63 -20.66
C ASP A 63 11.29 -7.80 -21.92
N ARG A 64 11.67 -6.51 -21.80
CA ARG A 64 12.02 -5.67 -22.96
C ARG A 64 13.25 -6.18 -23.69
N ALA A 65 14.29 -6.62 -22.97
CA ALA A 65 15.51 -7.16 -23.56
C ALA A 65 15.21 -8.45 -24.35
N ARG A 66 14.40 -9.35 -23.79
CA ARG A 66 13.94 -10.59 -24.45
C ARG A 66 13.05 -10.31 -25.67
N ALA A 67 12.13 -9.34 -25.57
CA ALA A 67 11.30 -8.93 -26.69
C ALA A 67 12.13 -8.34 -27.85
N ARG A 68 13.15 -7.54 -27.54
CA ARG A 68 14.09 -7.00 -28.55
C ARG A 68 14.95 -8.09 -29.19
N ALA A 69 15.41 -9.08 -28.42
CA ALA A 69 16.16 -10.21 -28.95
C ALA A 69 15.32 -11.07 -29.91
N ARG A 70 14.04 -11.33 -29.58
CA ARG A 70 13.10 -12.02 -30.47
C ARG A 70 12.74 -11.22 -31.71
N ALA A 71 12.57 -9.90 -31.58
CA ALA A 71 12.30 -9.02 -32.72
C ALA A 71 13.47 -8.97 -33.72
N ARG A 72 14.72 -9.05 -33.23
CA ARG A 72 15.91 -9.12 -34.09
C ARG A 72 16.09 -10.48 -34.79
N ALA A 73 15.47 -11.54 -34.27
CA ALA A 73 15.49 -12.87 -34.90
C ALA A 73 14.40 -13.04 -35.99
N ASN A 74 13.38 -12.16 -36.01
CA ASN A 74 12.21 -12.24 -36.92
C ASN A 74 12.15 -11.08 -37.93
N VAL A 75 13.29 -10.59 -38.42
CA VAL A 75 13.35 -9.38 -39.27
C VAL A 75 12.74 -9.56 -40.68
N ASP A 76 12.21 -10.73 -41.05
CA ASP A 76 11.67 -10.94 -42.41
C ASP A 76 10.16 -10.76 -42.62
N ILE A 77 9.37 -10.31 -41.65
CA ILE A 77 7.98 -9.90 -41.96
C ILE A 77 7.59 -8.65 -41.17
N GLU A 78 7.65 -7.51 -41.85
CA GLU A 78 7.05 -6.25 -41.44
C GLU A 78 5.62 -6.18 -41.98
N GLU A 79 4.62 -5.94 -41.11
CA GLU A 79 3.66 -4.85 -41.34
C GLU A 79 2.74 -4.57 -40.14
N LYS A 80 2.49 -3.26 -39.97
CA LYS A 80 1.28 -2.59 -39.46
C LYS A 80 0.88 -2.68 -37.98
N ARG A 81 0.95 -1.49 -37.35
CA ARG A 81 0.12 -1.07 -36.21
C ARG A 81 -1.35 -0.97 -36.63
N PRO A 82 -2.27 -1.00 -35.65
CA PRO A 82 -2.90 0.26 -35.30
C PRO A 82 -2.85 0.54 -33.79
N SER A 83 -2.68 1.83 -33.50
CA SER A 83 -3.07 2.46 -32.24
C SER A 83 -4.59 2.52 -32.18
N ASP A 84 -5.20 1.86 -31.20
CA ASP A 84 -6.61 2.09 -30.89
C ASP A 84 -6.92 2.00 -29.39
N ASN A 85 -7.81 2.92 -29.01
CA ASN A 85 -8.69 3.00 -27.87
C ASN A 85 -8.18 3.36 -26.45
N SER A 86 -8.23 4.68 -26.22
CA SER A 86 -9.05 5.35 -25.19
C SER A 86 -9.88 4.48 -24.23
N GLY A 87 -9.83 4.87 -22.95
CA GLY A 87 -11.06 5.02 -22.17
C GLY A 87 -11.73 3.75 -21.67
N ALA A 88 -11.06 2.97 -20.83
CA ALA A 88 -11.78 2.11 -19.88
C ALA A 88 -11.26 2.36 -18.47
N PHE A 89 -11.70 3.46 -17.88
CA PHE A 89 -11.81 3.55 -16.42
C PHE A 89 -12.85 2.51 -16.00
N SER A 90 -12.37 1.28 -15.78
CA SER A 90 -13.16 0.19 -15.22
C SER A 90 -13.84 0.64 -13.94
N ILE A 91 -15.14 0.34 -13.83
CA ILE A 91 -16.03 0.61 -12.69
C ILE A 91 -15.54 -0.01 -11.35
N GLY A 92 -14.49 -0.85 -11.36
CA GLY A 92 -13.74 -1.19 -10.12
C GLY A 92 -12.98 -0.01 -9.51
N ARG A 93 -12.78 1.08 -10.28
CA ARG A 93 -12.04 2.28 -9.89
C ARG A 93 -12.70 3.08 -8.79
N THR A 94 -14.03 3.17 -8.74
CA THR A 94 -14.74 4.00 -7.74
C THR A 94 -14.61 3.44 -6.32
N ARG A 95 -14.56 2.12 -6.16
CA ARG A 95 -14.43 1.46 -4.85
C ARG A 95 -13.10 1.76 -4.17
N HIS A 96 -12.02 1.82 -4.95
CA HIS A 96 -10.70 2.22 -4.45
C HIS A 96 -10.68 3.69 -4.02
N TRP A 97 -11.36 4.58 -4.74
CA TRP A 97 -11.50 5.99 -4.33
C TRP A 97 -12.28 6.13 -3.03
N TRP A 98 -13.36 5.36 -2.86
CA TRP A 98 -14.09 5.33 -1.59
C TRP A 98 -13.26 4.76 -0.44
N PHE A 99 -12.39 3.77 -0.69
CA PHE A 99 -11.49 3.26 0.33
C PHE A 99 -10.42 4.29 0.74
N ILE A 100 -9.88 5.03 -0.24
CA ILE A 100 -8.95 6.14 0.02
C ILE A 100 -9.68 7.24 0.81
N ALA A 101 -10.89 7.61 0.42
CA ALA A 101 -11.71 8.58 1.15
C ALA A 101 -12.01 8.12 2.58
N ALA A 102 -12.31 6.83 2.77
CA ALA A 102 -12.51 6.25 4.10
C ALA A 102 -11.22 6.29 4.93
N ALA A 103 -10.04 6.08 4.32
CA ALA A 103 -8.76 6.19 5.01
C ALA A 103 -8.45 7.64 5.43
N VAL A 104 -8.78 8.62 4.60
CA VAL A 104 -8.69 10.04 4.98
C VAL A 104 -9.71 10.39 6.08
N GLY A 105 -10.93 9.87 5.98
CA GLY A 105 -11.94 10.02 7.03
C GLY A 105 -11.47 9.42 8.36
N TYR A 106 -10.79 8.27 8.32
CA TYR A 106 -10.20 7.63 9.49
C TYR A 106 -9.14 8.50 10.16
N THR A 107 -8.25 9.16 9.42
CA THR A 107 -7.23 10.03 10.03
C THR A 107 -7.84 11.25 10.71
N LEU A 108 -8.91 11.82 10.14
CA LEU A 108 -9.67 12.91 10.77
C LEU A 108 -10.42 12.41 12.00
N LEU A 109 -11.06 11.25 11.91
CA LEU A 109 -11.82 10.66 13.01
C LEU A 109 -10.92 10.29 14.20
N MET A 110 -9.69 9.86 13.93
CA MET A 110 -8.68 9.56 14.96
C MET A 110 -8.34 10.80 15.81
N GLN A 111 -8.40 12.02 15.26
CA GLN A 111 -8.15 13.25 16.01
C GLN A 111 -9.28 13.59 16.99
N VAL A 112 -10.51 13.18 16.69
CA VAL A 112 -11.70 13.56 17.49
C VAL A 112 -12.11 12.44 18.44
N ALA A 113 -12.17 11.20 17.95
CA ALA A 113 -12.75 10.06 18.66
C ALA A 113 -11.72 9.12 19.28
N GLY A 114 -10.42 9.36 19.07
CA GLY A 114 -9.37 8.44 19.51
C GLY A 114 -9.14 7.27 18.56
N PHE A 115 -8.05 6.54 18.79
CA PHE A 115 -7.57 5.51 17.88
C PHE A 115 -8.50 4.30 17.82
N LEU A 116 -9.03 3.89 18.97
CA LEU A 116 -9.81 2.67 19.07
C LEU A 116 -11.15 2.81 18.33
N ILE A 117 -11.88 3.89 18.59
CA ILE A 117 -13.17 4.17 17.97
C ILE A 117 -13.00 4.40 16.46
N ALA A 118 -12.00 5.19 16.06
CA ALA A 118 -11.73 5.43 14.64
C ALA A 118 -11.42 4.12 13.90
N SER A 119 -10.67 3.21 14.51
CA SER A 119 -10.30 1.93 13.92
C SER A 119 -11.48 0.98 13.76
N VAL A 120 -12.39 0.96 14.73
CA VAL A 120 -13.64 0.18 14.66
C VAL A 120 -14.51 0.69 13.50
N VAL A 121 -14.70 2.01 13.42
CA VAL A 121 -15.50 2.63 12.34
C VAL A 121 -14.85 2.40 10.98
N PHE A 122 -13.54 2.53 10.86
CA PHE A 122 -12.82 2.29 9.62
C PHE A 122 -12.88 0.81 9.19
N THR A 123 -12.72 -0.12 10.12
CA THR A 123 -12.79 -1.56 9.84
C THR A 123 -14.21 -1.95 9.41
N LEU A 124 -15.23 -1.39 10.06
CA LEU A 124 -16.63 -1.59 9.69
C LEU A 124 -16.91 -1.01 8.29
N ALA A 125 -16.51 0.24 8.06
CA ALA A 125 -16.66 0.89 6.77
C ALA A 125 -15.94 0.10 5.68
N GLY A 126 -14.70 -0.34 5.92
CA GLY A 126 -13.90 -1.12 4.99
C GLY A 126 -14.51 -2.48 4.65
N THR A 127 -14.95 -3.24 5.66
CA THR A 127 -15.60 -4.55 5.44
C THR A 127 -16.93 -4.44 4.69
N LEU A 128 -17.73 -3.42 4.97
CA LEU A 128 -18.92 -3.07 4.19
C LEU A 128 -18.54 -2.65 2.77
N LEU A 129 -17.53 -1.79 2.64
CA LEU A 129 -17.06 -1.32 1.34
C LEU A 129 -16.54 -2.46 0.49
N LEU A 130 -15.90 -3.48 1.06
CA LEU A 130 -15.40 -4.70 0.40
C LEU A 130 -16.49 -5.74 0.13
N GLY A 131 -17.70 -5.56 0.69
CA GLY A 131 -18.89 -6.34 0.34
C GLY A 131 -19.03 -7.64 1.11
N ALA A 132 -18.54 -7.69 2.35
CA ALA A 132 -18.78 -8.83 3.24
C ALA A 132 -20.30 -9.01 3.45
N ARG A 133 -20.80 -10.22 3.15
CA ARG A 133 -22.24 -10.51 3.11
C ARG A 133 -22.83 -10.98 4.46
N SER A 134 -21.97 -11.37 5.40
CA SER A 134 -22.35 -11.93 6.70
C SER A 134 -21.97 -10.99 7.85
N TRP A 135 -22.98 -10.50 8.57
CA TRP A 135 -22.83 -9.68 9.77
C TRP A 135 -21.97 -10.35 10.86
N ILE A 136 -22.01 -11.69 10.95
CA ILE A 136 -21.17 -12.47 11.86
C ILE A 136 -19.68 -12.31 11.53
N THR A 137 -19.32 -12.35 10.25
CA THR A 137 -17.92 -12.19 9.82
C THR A 137 -17.42 -10.78 10.11
N ILE A 138 -18.27 -9.76 9.97
CA ILE A 138 -17.97 -8.37 10.36
C ILE A 138 -17.74 -8.28 11.87
N ALA A 139 -18.61 -8.88 12.68
CA ALA A 139 -18.47 -8.89 14.14
C ALA A 139 -17.17 -9.58 14.59
N ILE A 140 -16.86 -10.76 14.05
CA ILE A 140 -15.63 -11.50 14.37
C ILE A 140 -14.39 -10.68 13.99
N THR A 141 -14.38 -10.11 12.78
CA THR A 141 -13.24 -9.28 12.34
C THR A 141 -13.06 -8.03 13.19
N LEU A 142 -14.14 -7.37 13.61
CA LEU A 142 -14.08 -6.26 14.56
C LEU A 142 -13.48 -6.69 15.90
N VAL A 143 -13.98 -7.78 16.49
CA VAL A 143 -13.50 -8.28 17.79
C VAL A 143 -12.03 -8.65 17.72
N VAL A 144 -11.63 -9.41 16.69
CA VAL A 144 -10.24 -9.80 16.48
C VAL A 144 -9.35 -8.57 16.28
N ALA A 145 -9.79 -7.59 15.48
CA ALA A 145 -9.04 -6.35 15.26
C ALA A 145 -8.87 -5.58 16.57
N VAL A 146 -9.92 -5.40 17.37
CA VAL A 146 -9.86 -4.71 18.67
C VAL A 146 -8.92 -5.44 19.63
N VAL A 147 -9.03 -6.78 19.74
CA VAL A 147 -8.16 -7.58 20.62
C VAL A 147 -6.69 -7.47 20.20
N LEU A 148 -6.40 -7.55 18.89
CA LEU A 148 -5.05 -7.36 18.36
C LEU A 148 -4.52 -5.95 18.64
N MET A 149 -5.33 -4.93 18.39
CA MET A 149 -4.96 -3.53 18.65
C MET A 149 -4.69 -3.32 20.14
N GLN A 150 -5.55 -3.82 21.02
CA GLN A 150 -5.36 -3.71 22.46
C GLN A 150 -4.11 -4.46 22.92
N GLY A 151 -3.90 -5.70 22.47
CA GLY A 151 -2.73 -6.48 22.83
C GLY A 151 -1.42 -5.88 22.33
N VAL A 152 -1.39 -5.38 21.09
CA VAL A 152 -0.18 -4.78 20.50
C VAL A 152 0.10 -3.41 21.10
N PHE A 153 -0.90 -2.53 21.24
CA PHE A 153 -0.67 -1.15 21.65
C PHE A 153 -0.68 -0.95 23.17
N VAL A 154 -1.59 -1.60 23.89
CA VAL A 154 -1.65 -1.48 25.36
C VAL A 154 -0.62 -2.40 26.01
N SER A 155 -0.59 -3.68 25.64
CA SER A 155 0.27 -4.65 26.32
C SER A 155 1.71 -4.67 25.81
N LEU A 156 1.93 -4.52 24.49
CA LEU A 156 3.29 -4.55 23.91
C LEU A 156 3.97 -3.17 23.88
N LEU A 157 3.21 -2.11 23.57
CA LEU A 157 3.76 -0.76 23.39
C LEU A 157 3.55 0.14 24.61
N GLY A 158 2.69 -0.23 25.58
CA GLY A 158 2.45 0.54 26.79
C GLY A 158 1.79 1.91 26.55
N ILE A 159 1.16 2.10 25.39
CA ILE A 159 0.53 3.38 25.01
C ILE A 159 -0.93 3.35 25.46
N PRO A 160 -1.36 4.22 26.41
CA PRO A 160 -2.76 4.35 26.76
C PRO A 160 -3.52 4.93 25.57
N MET A 161 -4.48 4.18 25.05
CA MET A 161 -5.28 4.58 23.89
C MET A 161 -6.65 5.10 24.35
N PRO A 162 -7.01 6.37 24.07
CA PRO A 162 -8.39 6.84 24.13
C PRO A 162 -9.24 6.30 22.97
#